data_AF-A0A8S1SI29-F1
#
_entry.id   AF-A0A8S1SI29-F1
#
_cell.length_a   1.000
_cell.length_b   1.000
_cell.length_c   1.000
_cell.angle_alpha   90.00
_cell.angle_beta   90.00
_cell.angle_gamma   90.00
#
_symmetry.space_group_name_H-M   'P 1'
#
loop_
_entity.id
_entity.type
_entity.pdbx_description
1 polymer ?
#
loop_
_entity_poly.entity_id
_entity_poly.type
_entity_poly.pdbx_seq_one_letter_code
_entity_poly.pdbx_strand_id
1 'polypeptide(L)'
;MLNKCKYLFICGAIASGIAKLTINSSIGMLLKQYGYQVSFLKIDPYLNIDAGMMNPYEHDEVFVTGDGQAIKLTFLRRSRFGYWKL
;
A
#
# COMPACT_ATOMS: atom_id res chain seq x y z
N MET A 1 -9.09 -22.74 -17.14
CA MET A 1 -10.06 -21.87 -16.43
C MET A 1 -9.39 -20.53 -16.18
N LEU A 2 -9.91 -19.44 -16.72
CA LEU A 2 -9.44 -18.10 -16.35
C LEU A 2 -9.89 -17.86 -14.90
N ASN A 3 -8.97 -17.98 -13.95
CA ASN A 3 -9.25 -17.67 -12.56
C ASN A 3 -9.58 -16.17 -12.49
N LYS A 4 -10.83 -15.86 -12.16
CA LYS A 4 -11.29 -14.46 -11.97
C LYS A 4 -10.47 -13.81 -10.87
N CYS A 5 -9.96 -12.61 -11.13
CA CYS A 5 -9.33 -11.79 -10.10
C CYS A 5 -10.36 -11.50 -8.99
N LYS A 6 -9.95 -11.69 -7.73
CA LYS A 6 -10.78 -11.42 -6.56
C LYS A 6 -10.28 -10.14 -5.89
N TYR A 7 -11.21 -9.27 -5.51
CA TYR A 7 -10.92 -8.01 -4.85
C TYR A 7 -11.32 -8.09 -3.38
N LEU A 8 -10.41 -7.71 -2.49
CA LEU A 8 -10.64 -7.59 -1.06
C LEU A 8 -10.54 -6.13 -0.66
N PHE A 9 -11.67 -5.53 -0.28
CA PHE A 9 -11.74 -4.15 0.18
C PHE A 9 -11.57 -4.10 1.70
N ILE A 10 -10.63 -3.28 2.18
CA ILE A 10 -10.38 -3.11 3.61
C ILE A 10 -10.62 -1.65 3.97
N CYS A 11 -11.78 -1.40 4.58
CA CYS A 11 -12.18 -0.10 5.11
C CYS A 11 -11.85 -0.06 6.61
N GLY A 12 -11.60 1.13 7.16
CA GLY A 12 -11.43 1.25 8.62
C GLY A 12 -12.16 2.47 9.16
N ALA A 13 -13.01 2.25 10.15
CA ALA A 13 -14.09 3.17 10.54
C ALA A 13 -13.80 4.09 11.74
N ILE A 14 -12.79 3.80 12.58
CA ILE A 14 -12.73 4.42 13.92
C ILE A 14 -11.50 5.30 14.13
N ALA A 15 -10.30 4.91 13.68
CA ALA A 15 -9.10 5.73 13.78
C ALA A 15 -8.24 5.59 12.51
N SER A 16 -7.72 6.71 12.01
CA SER A 16 -6.86 6.77 10.81
C SER A 16 -5.49 6.10 11.03
N GLY A 17 -5.05 5.94 12.28
CA GLY A 17 -3.68 5.49 12.61
C GLY A 17 -3.51 4.03 13.06
N ILE A 18 -4.58 3.28 13.35
CA ILE A 18 -4.42 1.97 14.01
C ILE A 18 -4.52 0.82 13.01
N ALA A 19 -3.38 0.18 12.76
CA ALA A 19 -3.19 -1.19 12.26
C ALA A 19 -3.76 -1.60 10.88
N LYS A 20 -4.53 -0.78 10.16
CA LYS A 20 -5.09 -1.14 8.83
C LYS A 20 -4.01 -1.67 7.87
N LEU A 21 -2.91 -0.93 7.74
CA LEU A 21 -1.81 -1.29 6.85
C LEU A 21 -1.01 -2.51 7.33
N THR A 22 -0.95 -2.74 8.64
CA THR A 22 -0.30 -3.92 9.23
C THR A 22 -1.09 -5.17 8.87
N ILE A 23 -2.40 -5.13 9.08
CA ILE A 23 -3.32 -6.23 8.82
C ILE A 23 -3.31 -6.57 7.33
N ASN A 24 -3.39 -5.56 6.45
CA ASN A 24 -3.32 -5.76 5.00
C ASN A 24 -2.03 -6.48 4.59
N SER A 25 -0.87 -6.03 5.11
CA SER A 25 0.42 -6.61 4.78
C SER A 25 0.53 -8.08 5.24
N SER A 26 0.02 -8.38 6.45
CA SER A 26 -0.01 -9.76 6.97
C SER A 26 -0.91 -10.67 6.15
N ILE A 27 -2.10 -10.19 5.75
CA ILE A 27 -3.03 -10.95 4.90
C ILE A 27 -2.39 -11.26 3.54
N GLY A 28 -1.75 -10.27 2.89
CA GLY A 28 -1.07 -10.52 1.63
C GLY A 28 0.07 -11.52 1.75
N MET A 29 0.84 -11.48 2.85
CA MET A 29 1.92 -12.43 3.08
C MET A 29 1.39 -13.86 3.15
N LEU A 30 0.31 -14.08 3.89
CA LEU A 30 -0.33 -15.39 3.98
C LEU A 30 -0.82 -15.84 2.60
N LEU A 31 -1.54 -15.00 1.87
CA LEU A 31 -2.02 -15.33 0.53
C LEU A 31 -0.87 -15.67 -0.44
N LYS A 32 0.26 -14.94 -0.36
CA LYS A 32 1.46 -15.24 -1.13
C LYS A 32 2.09 -16.57 -0.73
N GLN A 33 2.12 -16.90 0.56
CA GLN A 33 2.57 -18.21 1.06
C GLN A 33 1.68 -19.36 0.57
N TYR A 34 0.39 -19.12 0.37
CA TYR A 34 -0.53 -20.08 -0.26
C TYR A 34 -0.43 -20.14 -1.79
N GLY A 35 0.53 -19.43 -2.40
CA GLY A 35 0.77 -19.47 -3.85
C GLY A 35 -0.12 -18.54 -4.68
N TYR A 36 -0.88 -17.63 -4.05
CA TYR A 36 -1.67 -16.64 -4.78
C TYR A 36 -0.80 -15.44 -5.21
N GLN A 37 -1.07 -14.90 -6.40
CA GLN A 37 -0.57 -13.59 -6.79
C GLN A 37 -1.44 -12.51 -6.17
N VAL A 38 -0.82 -11.62 -5.40
CA VAL A 38 -1.50 -10.56 -4.64
C VAL A 38 -0.89 -9.22 -5.01
N SER A 39 -1.76 -8.24 -5.28
CA SER A 39 -1.38 -6.84 -5.47
C SER A 39 -2.14 -5.97 -4.48
N PHE A 40 -1.56 -4.84 -4.10
CA PHE A 40 -2.13 -3.89 -3.17
C PHE A 40 -2.38 -2.55 -3.85
N LEU A 41 -3.58 -2.00 -3.62
CA LEU A 41 -3.94 -0.63 -4.00
C LEU A 41 -4.33 0.12 -2.73
N LYS A 42 -3.66 1.26 -2.50
CA LYS A 42 -4.00 2.19 -1.42
C LYS A 42 -4.75 3.37 -2.03
N ILE A 43 -5.88 3.73 -1.43
CA ILE A 43 -6.66 4.90 -1.82
C ILE A 43 -6.52 5.91 -0.69
N ASP A 44 -5.78 6.98 -0.94
CA ASP A 44 -5.65 8.10 -0.02
C ASP A 44 -6.70 9.16 -0.35
N PRO A 45 -7.50 9.65 0.61
CA PRO A 45 -8.56 10.63 0.37
C PRO A 45 -8.04 12.08 0.18
N TYR A 46 -6.78 12.25 -0.20
CA TYR A 46 -6.18 13.57 -0.42
C TYR A 46 -6.52 14.07 -1.83
N LEU A 47 -6.66 15.38 -1.98
CA LEU A 47 -6.82 16.02 -3.29
C LEU A 47 -5.50 16.06 -4.08
N ASN A 48 -4.38 15.94 -3.38
CA ASN A 48 -3.05 15.96 -3.96
C ASN A 48 -2.91 14.85 -5.00
N ILE A 49 -2.52 15.23 -6.22
CA ILE A 49 -2.27 14.29 -7.32
C ILE A 49 -1.04 13.42 -7.02
N ASP A 50 -0.05 14.00 -6.34
CA ASP A 50 1.22 13.36 -6.00
C ASP A 50 1.65 13.77 -4.58
N ALA A 51 2.27 12.85 -3.84
CA ALA A 51 2.87 13.09 -2.54
C ALA A 51 4.09 14.04 -2.61
N GLY A 52 4.71 14.22 -3.78
CA GLY A 52 5.85 15.13 -3.97
C GLY A 52 5.57 16.61 -3.67
N MET A 53 4.30 17.02 -3.67
CA MET A 53 3.88 18.39 -3.33
C MET A 53 3.59 18.58 -1.83
N MET A 54 3.71 17.53 -1.02
CA MET A 54 3.47 17.59 0.42
C MET A 54 4.75 17.97 1.16
N ASN A 55 4.63 18.78 2.22
CA ASN A 55 5.75 19.10 3.08
C ASN A 55 6.23 17.83 3.83
N PRO A 56 7.48 17.37 3.63
CA PRO A 56 7.96 16.10 4.21
C PRO A 56 8.06 16.12 5.73
N TYR A 57 8.20 17.31 6.34
CA TYR A 57 8.23 17.45 7.79
C TYR A 57 6.87 17.24 8.46
N GLU A 58 5.78 17.47 7.72
CA GLU A 58 4.40 17.40 8.24
C GLU A 58 3.66 16.14 7.79
N HIS A 59 4.03 15.57 6.63
CA HIS A 59 3.25 14.53 5.96
C HIS A 59 3.97 13.19 5.78
N ASP A 60 5.04 12.97 6.52
CA ASP A 60 5.98 11.85 6.40
C ASP A 60 6.77 11.89 5.09
N GLU A 61 7.82 11.08 5.01
CA GLU A 61 8.69 11.02 3.84
C GLU A 61 7.93 10.55 2.58
N VAL A 62 8.47 10.91 1.43
CA VAL A 62 8.00 10.50 0.11
C VAL A 62 8.93 9.42 -0.43
N PHE A 63 8.37 8.38 -1.03
CA PHE A 63 9.09 7.32 -1.72
C PHE A 63 8.86 7.44 -3.23
N VAL A 64 9.91 7.27 -4.02
CA VAL A 64 9.82 7.23 -5.48
C VAL A 64 9.86 5.78 -5.95
N THR A 65 8.81 5.33 -6.63
CA THR A 65 8.74 3.99 -7.23
C THR A 65 9.64 3.87 -8.46
N GLY A 66 9.92 2.64 -8.92
CA GLY A 66 10.81 2.40 -10.07
C GLY A 66 10.30 3.01 -11.39
N ASP A 67 8.99 3.28 -11.48
CA ASP A 67 8.31 3.98 -12.56
C ASP A 67 8.27 5.52 -12.37
N GLY A 68 8.88 6.05 -11.30
CA GLY A 68 9.05 7.49 -11.07
C GLY A 68 7.90 8.19 -10.34
N GLN A 69 6.91 7.46 -9.81
CA GLN A 69 5.83 8.05 -9.03
C GLN A 69 6.25 8.31 -7.59
N ALA A 70 5.91 9.49 -7.06
CA ALA A 70 6.11 9.82 -5.67
C ALA A 70 4.88 9.42 -4.83
N ILE A 71 5.11 8.59 -3.82
CA ILE A 71 4.08 8.02 -2.96
C ILE A 71 4.49 8.11 -1.50
N LYS A 72 3.51 8.23 -0.60
CA LYS A 72 3.78 8.40 0.84
C LYS A 72 4.51 7.18 1.45
N LEU A 73 5.60 7.39 2.20
CA LEU A 73 6.49 6.33 2.76
C LEU A 73 5.78 5.30 3.64
N THR A 74 4.60 5.57 4.16
CA THR A 74 3.79 4.53 4.85
C THR A 74 3.60 3.28 3.97
N PHE A 75 3.71 3.42 2.65
CA PHE A 75 3.78 2.35 1.68
C PHE A 75 5.07 1.50 1.74
N LEU A 76 6.22 2.15 1.89
CA LEU A 76 7.53 1.50 1.78
C LEU A 76 8.05 0.87 3.06
N ARG A 77 7.71 1.39 4.25
CA ARG A 77 8.25 0.82 5.50
C ARG A 77 7.86 -0.66 5.71
N ARG A 78 6.91 -1.19 4.92
CA ARG A 78 6.52 -2.61 4.86
C ARG A 78 6.89 -3.33 3.56
N SER A 79 7.57 -2.68 2.62
CA SER A 79 8.11 -3.32 1.41
C SER A 79 9.28 -4.28 1.70
N ARG A 80 9.79 -4.34 2.95
CA ARG A 80 10.64 -5.46 3.43
C ARG A 80 9.96 -6.84 3.26
N PHE A 81 8.65 -6.88 3.03
CA PHE A 81 7.91 -8.10 2.67
C PHE A 81 7.83 -8.38 1.15
N GLY A 82 8.64 -7.72 0.33
CA GLY A 82 8.91 -8.14 -1.06
C GLY A 82 7.76 -7.88 -2.04
N TYR A 83 7.14 -6.69 -1.98
CA TYR A 83 5.96 -6.34 -2.79
C TYR A 83 6.22 -5.42 -3.98
N TRP A 84 7.43 -4.89 -4.16
CA TRP A 84 7.71 -3.90 -5.21
C TRP A 84 9.07 -4.13 -5.86
N LYS A 85 9.21 -5.30 -6.49
CA LYS A 85 10.22 -5.55 -7.51
C LYS A 85 9.46 -5.93 -8.78
N LEU A 86 8.93 -4.91 -9.44
CA LEU A 86 8.59 -4.88 -10.86
C LEU A 86 9.33 -3.67 -11.43
#